data_AF-A0A3M1K6J5-F1
#
_entry.id   AF-A0A3M1K6J5-F1
#
_cell.length_a   1.000
_cell.length_b   1.000
_cell.length_c   1.000
_cell.angle_alpha   90.00
_cell.angle_beta   90.00
_cell.angle_gamma   90.00
#
_symmetry.space_group_name_H-M   'P 1'
#
loop_
_entity.id
_entity.type
_entity.pdbx_description
1 polymer ?
#
loop_
_entity_poly.entity_id
_entity_poly.type
_entity_poly.pdbx_seq_one_letter_code
_entity_poly.pdbx_strand_id
1 'polypeptide(L)' 'LKIPFEIAKKMFIEGDQQAGMQAFMAGQIQVEGDMSVIMQIQAVPPSPEQIELGKKISAITD' A
#
# COMPACT_ATOMS: atom_id res chain seq x y z
N LEU A 1 -11.39 -0.47 0.34
CA LEU A 1 -10.11 -1.04 -0.16
C LEU A 1 -9.86 -2.38 0.51
N LYS A 2 -9.99 -3.49 -0.23
CA LYS A 2 -9.62 -4.84 0.21
C LYS A 2 -8.37 -5.26 -0.54
N ILE A 3 -7.29 -5.54 0.20
CA ILE A 3 -6.02 -6.04 -0.33
C ILE A 3 -5.73 -7.36 0.40
N PRO A 4 -5.41 -8.45 -0.32
CA PRO A 4 -4.95 -9.69 0.30
C PRO A 4 -3.70 -9.46 1.15
N PHE A 5 -3.61 -10.11 2.32
CA PHE A 5 -2.49 -9.92 3.26
C PHE A 5 -1.11 -10.07 2.63
N GLU A 6 -0.94 -11.09 1.77
CA GLU A 6 0.32 -11.34 1.04
C GLU A 6 0.74 -10.16 0.15
N ILE A 7 -0.23 -9.52 -0.52
CA ILE A 7 0.03 -8.36 -1.38
C ILE A 7 0.29 -7.11 -0.54
N ALA A 8 -0.45 -6.94 0.57
CA ALA A 8 -0.23 -5.84 1.48
C ALA A 8 1.16 -5.91 2.13
N LYS A 9 1.60 -7.10 2.55
CA LYS A 9 2.95 -7.31 3.08
C LYS A 9 4.01 -6.95 2.04
N LYS A 10 3.87 -7.44 0.81
CA LYS A 10 4.80 -7.12 -0.28
C LYS A 10 4.86 -5.63 -0.63
N MET A 11 3.71 -4.96 -0.74
CA MET A 11 3.66 -3.54 -1.07
C MET A 11 4.17 -2.62 0.05
N PHE A 12 3.69 -2.84 1.28
CA PHE A 12 3.88 -1.89 2.38
C PHE A 12 5.10 -2.21 3.24
N ILE A 13 5.53 -3.49 3.30
CA ILE A 13 6.70 -3.91 4.09
C ILE A 13 7.91 -4.14 3.18
N GLU A 14 7.75 -4.90 2.09
CA GLU A 14 8.87 -5.26 1.20
C GLU A 14 9.16 -4.18 0.13
N GLY A 15 8.28 -3.17 0.00
CA GLY A 15 8.43 -2.10 -0.99
C GLY A 15 8.20 -2.55 -2.44
N ASP A 16 7.65 -3.75 -2.65
CA ASP A 16 7.34 -4.29 -3.96
C ASP A 16 6.05 -3.65 -4.51
N GLN A 17 6.23 -2.44 -5.05
CA GLN A 17 5.19 -1.68 -5.73
C GLN A 17 4.66 -2.41 -6.98
N GLN A 18 5.45 -3.32 -7.58
CA GLN A 18 5.02 -4.11 -8.74
C GLN A 18 3.99 -5.17 -8.36
N ALA A 19 4.16 -5.83 -7.21
CA ALA A 19 3.16 -6.77 -6.68
C ALA A 19 1.80 -6.11 -6.47
N GLY A 20 1.80 -4.86 -5.99
CA GLY A 20 0.59 -4.05 -5.85
C GLY A 20 -0.10 -3.74 -7.16
N MET A 21 0.68 -3.37 -8.17
CA MET A 21 0.16 -3.06 -9.50
C MET A 21 -0.38 -4.30 -10.22
N GLN A 22 0.31 -5.44 -10.10
CA GLN A 22 -0.15 -6.71 -10.65
C GLN A 22 -1.43 -7.19 -9.96
N ALA A 23 -1.53 -7.09 -8.64
CA ALA A 23 -2.74 -7.46 -7.91
C ALA A 23 -3.92 -6.52 -8.21
N PHE A 24 -3.66 -5.23 -8.48
CA PHE A 24 -4.66 -4.29 -8.97
C PHE A 24 -5.14 -4.65 -10.38
N MET A 25 -4.22 -4.92 -11.31
CA MET A 25 -4.56 -5.33 -12.68
C MET A 25 -5.26 -6.70 -12.74
N ALA A 26 -4.93 -7.62 -11.83
CA ALA A 26 -5.57 -8.92 -11.71
C ALA A 26 -6.97 -8.86 -11.05
N GLY A 27 -7.42 -7.69 -10.60
CA GLY A 27 -8.70 -7.50 -9.90
C GLY A 27 -8.72 -8.06 -8.48
N GLN A 28 -7.55 -8.44 -7.94
CA GLN A 28 -7.40 -8.96 -6.57
C GLN A 28 -7.44 -7.84 -5.53
N ILE A 29 -7.09 -6.61 -5.93
CA ILE A 29 -7.31 -5.41 -5.12
C ILE A 29 -8.68 -4.85 -5.47
N GLN A 30 -9.65 -5.05 -4.57
CA GLN A 30 -10.96 -4.44 -4.70
C GLN A 30 -10.97 -3.08 -4.02
N VAL A 31 -11.06 -2.03 -4.82
CA VAL A 31 -11.33 -0.68 -4.33
C VAL A 31 -12.82 -0.53 -4.11
N GLU A 32 -13.31 -1.00 -2.96
CA GLU A 32 -14.63 -0.60 -2.47
C GLU A 32 -14.51 0.85 -1.96
N GLY A 33 -15.16 1.82 -2.64
CA GLY A 33 -15.20 3.24 -2.27
C GLY A 33 -15.05 4.23 -3.44
N ASP A 34 -14.82 5.50 -3.12
CA ASP A 34 -14.55 6.56 -4.10
C ASP A 34 -13.10 6.46 -4.61
N MET A 35 -12.94 6.22 -5.92
CA MET A 35 -11.63 6.13 -6.58
C MET A 35 -10.81 7.42 -6.47
N SER A 36 -11.44 8.56 -6.19
CA SER A 36 -10.77 9.83 -5.95
C SER A 36 -9.84 9.78 -4.73
N VAL A 37 -10.17 8.98 -3.71
CA VAL A 37 -9.36 8.81 -2.49
C VAL A 37 -8.09 8.02 -2.79
N ILE A 38 -8.17 6.99 -3.64
CA ILE A 38 -6.98 6.23 -4.08
C ILE A 38 -6.05 7.11 -4.92
N MET A 39 -6.61 7.93 -5.80
CA MET A 39 -5.82 8.87 -6.60
C MET A 39 -5.14 9.94 -5.75
N GLN A 40 -5.81 10.42 -4.70
CA GLN A 40 -5.24 11.37 -3.75
C GLN A 40 -4.10 10.75 -2.91
N ILE A 41 -4.18 9.47 -2.56
CA ILE A 41 -3.10 8.77 -1.84
C ILE A 41 -1.81 8.70 -2.67
N GLN A 42 -1.88 8.57 -4.00
CA GLN A 42 -0.68 8.56 -4.85
C GLN A 42 -0.08 9.95 -5.05
N ALA A 43 -0.87 11.02 -4.92
CA ALA A 43 -0.46 12.39 -5.18
C ALA A 43 0.18 13.08 -3.98
N VAL A 44 0.01 12.54 -2.77
CA VAL A 44 0.53 13.15 -1.54
C VAL A 44 1.83 12.42 -1.14
N PRO A 45 3.00 13.07 -1.27
CA PRO A 45 4.23 12.50 -0.73
C PRO A 45 4.07 12.31 0.79
N PRO A 46 4.52 11.17 1.34
CA PRO A 46 4.37 10.88 2.76
C PRO A 46 5.09 11.92 3.60
N SER A 47 4.46 12.35 4.69
CA SER A 47 5.06 13.29 5.64
C SER A 47 6.26 12.64 6.36
N PRO A 48 7.19 13.43 6.93
CA PRO A 48 8.34 12.90 7.66
C PRO A 48 7.95 11.90 8.77
N GLU A 49 6.84 12.17 9.47
CA GLU A 49 6.29 11.31 10.52
C GLU A 49 5.76 9.98 9.96
N GLN A 50 5.17 9.99 8.77
CA GLN A 50 4.70 8.77 8.09
C GLN A 50 5.88 7.91 7.61
N ILE A 51 6.99 8.53 7.22
CA ILE A 51 8.24 7.82 6.88
C ILE A 51 8.82 7.14 8.12
N GLU A 52 8.86 7.82 9.27
CA GLU A 52 9.29 7.20 10.54
C GLU A 52 8.37 6.07 10.97
N LEU A 53 7.06 6.25 10.83
CA LEU A 53 6.08 5.20 11.13
C LEU A 53 6.28 3.97 10.23
N GLY A 54 6.51 4.17 8.92
CA GLY A 54 6.81 3.08 7.99
C GLY A 54 8.05 2.29 8.40
N LYS A 55 9.11 2.98 8.84
CA LYS A 55 10.31 2.32 9.38
C LYS A 55 10.02 1.51 10.64
N LYS A 56 9.23 2.06 11.57
CA LYS A 56 8.85 1.35 12.80
C LYS A 56 8.00 0.12 12.50
N ILE A 57 7.04 0.22 11.58
CA ILE A 57 6.19 -0.90 11.14
C ILE A 57 7.05 -2.01 10.52
N SER A 58 8.02 -1.66 9.66
CA SER A 58 8.96 -2.64 9.10
C SER A 58 9.74 -3.35 10.21
N ALA A 59 10.25 -2.63 11.21
CA ALA A 59 11.04 -3.20 12.30
C ALA A 59 10.27 -4.12 13.27
N ILE A 60 8.93 -4.04 13.31
CA ILE A 60 8.08 -4.88 14.18
C ILE A 60 7.36 -6.01 13.42
N THR A 61 7.50 -6.07 12.09
CA THR A 61 6.83 -7.05 11.23
C THR A 61 7.79 -8.19 10.78
N ASP A 62 8.98 -8.26 11.38
CA ASP A 62 9.92 -9.39 11.26
C ASP A 62 9.38 -10.67 11.93
#